data_AF-A0A8H3R5Z5-F1
#
_entry.id   AF-A0A8H3R5Z5-F1
#
_cell.length_a   1.000
_cell.length_b   1.000
_cell.length_c   1.000
_cell.angle_alpha   90.00
_cell.angle_beta   90.00
_cell.angle_gamma   90.00
#
_symmetry.space_group_name_H-M   'P 1'
#
loop_
_entity.id
_entity.type
_entity.pdbx_description
1 polymer ?
#
loop_
_entity_poly.entity_id
_entity_poly.type
_entity_poly.pdbx_seq_one_letter_code
_entity_poly.pdbx_strand_id
1 'polypeptide(L)'
;MSANRYTTNPLTGRTIRVGGSTFNQLVLEGYDYLDSGLVRRATAPPLPSVRESYLNVDTGRMVQFGTRTYYYLIQRAGYEIIEDYYLVPPRYAEIAQSNPSLLYIQDTEVRLGYLETAFNITAHRARWERLNPSYRQGVEEARQFTRQRRREAQREEQSRRLAELNIALCRECQMPVNLNELPESGLCEDCSKE
;
A
#
# COMPACT_ATOMS: atom_id res chain seq x y z
N MET A 1 17.90 -47.77 30.78
CA MET A 1 17.52 -46.44 31.33
C MET A 1 18.22 -45.37 30.52
N SER A 2 17.53 -44.73 29.56
CA SER A 2 18.14 -43.60 28.83
C SER A 2 18.19 -42.40 29.75
N ALA A 3 19.38 -42.01 30.20
CA ALA A 3 19.59 -40.79 30.95
C ALA A 3 19.03 -39.61 30.14
N ASN A 4 18.12 -38.83 30.74
CA ASN A 4 17.65 -37.59 30.14
C ASN A 4 18.83 -36.62 30.06
N ARG A 5 19.48 -36.57 28.90
CA ARG A 5 20.55 -35.63 28.61
C ARG A 5 19.95 -34.30 28.17
N TYR A 6 20.48 -33.21 28.69
CA TYR A 6 20.07 -31.84 28.37
C TYR A 6 21.26 -31.07 27.81
N THR A 7 20.99 -30.07 26.99
CA THR A 7 21.97 -29.13 26.44
C THR A 7 21.37 -27.73 26.43
N THR A 8 22.20 -26.71 26.27
CA THR A 8 21.75 -25.33 26.09
C THR A 8 21.43 -25.05 24.63
N ASN A 9 20.30 -24.40 24.36
CA ASN A 9 19.95 -23.89 23.05
C ASN A 9 20.80 -22.64 22.75
N PRO A 10 21.70 -22.66 21.75
CA PRO A 10 22.61 -21.56 21.45
C PRO A 10 21.90 -20.30 20.92
N LEU A 11 20.66 -20.42 20.45
CA LEU A 11 19.86 -19.29 19.96
C LEU A 11 19.08 -18.57 21.07
N THR A 12 18.79 -19.25 22.19
CA THR A 12 17.87 -18.72 23.22
C THR A 12 18.41 -18.80 24.64
N GLY A 13 19.54 -19.48 24.86
CA GLY A 13 20.13 -19.72 26.18
C GLY A 13 19.34 -20.71 27.06
N ARG A 14 18.23 -21.27 26.58
CA ARG A 14 17.37 -22.18 27.37
C ARG A 14 17.88 -23.61 27.36
N THR A 15 17.74 -24.31 28.48
CA THR A 15 17.99 -25.76 28.58
C THR A 15 16.95 -26.55 27.79
N ILE A 16 17.40 -27.44 26.90
CA ILE A 16 16.57 -28.29 26.04
C ILE A 16 16.99 -29.75 26.14
N ARG A 17 16.07 -30.68 25.88
CA ARG A 17 16.33 -32.12 25.92
C ARG A 17 17.05 -32.59 24.65
N VAL A 18 18.15 -33.32 24.81
CA VAL A 18 18.88 -33.98 23.71
C VAL A 18 17.99 -35.04 23.07
N GLY A 19 17.87 -35.00 21.74
CA GLY A 19 16.93 -35.83 20.96
C GLY A 19 15.47 -35.34 20.95
N GLY A 20 15.16 -34.23 21.64
CA GLY A 20 13.84 -33.60 21.60
C GLY A 20 13.60 -32.79 20.31
N SER A 21 12.36 -32.32 20.09
CA SER A 21 11.98 -31.59 18.87
C SER A 21 12.88 -30.37 18.60
N THR A 22 13.09 -29.51 19.61
CA THR A 22 13.95 -28.32 19.49
C THR A 22 15.41 -28.68 19.22
N PHE A 23 15.90 -29.80 19.78
CA PHE A 23 17.26 -30.28 19.53
C PHE A 23 17.39 -30.79 18.08
N ASN A 24 16.46 -31.63 17.63
CA ASN A 24 16.46 -32.19 16.28
C ASN A 24 16.36 -31.09 15.21
N GLN A 25 15.53 -30.07 15.47
CA GLN A 25 15.42 -28.91 14.60
C GLN A 25 16.75 -28.16 14.46
N LEU A 26 17.46 -27.89 15.57
CA LEU A 26 18.77 -27.25 15.52
C LEU A 26 19.80 -28.10 14.76
N VAL A 27 19.78 -29.43 14.94
CA VAL A 27 20.68 -30.34 14.21
C VAL A 27 20.42 -30.32 12.70
N LEU A 28 19.15 -30.24 12.28
CA LEU A 28 18.75 -30.08 10.89
C LEU A 28 19.15 -28.70 10.33
N GLU A 29 19.01 -27.65 11.13
CA GLU A 29 19.34 -26.26 10.76
C GLU A 29 20.85 -25.95 10.75
N GLY A 30 21.69 -26.95 11.02
CA GLY A 30 23.14 -26.84 10.85
C GLY A 30 23.95 -26.75 12.14
N TYR A 31 23.43 -27.27 13.25
CA TYR A 31 24.21 -27.47 14.48
C TYR A 31 24.68 -28.93 14.62
N ASP A 32 25.89 -29.11 15.14
CA ASP A 32 26.43 -30.40 15.55
C ASP A 32 26.44 -30.51 17.08
N TYR A 33 26.20 -31.70 17.58
CA TYR A 33 26.24 -31.99 19.01
C TYR A 33 27.61 -32.56 19.39
N LEU A 34 28.45 -31.72 19.99
CA LEU A 34 29.83 -32.02 20.36
C LEU A 34 30.06 -31.63 21.82
N ASP A 35 30.81 -32.43 22.58
CA ASP A 35 31.18 -32.15 23.98
C ASP A 35 30.01 -31.67 24.85
N SER A 36 28.86 -32.33 24.71
CA SER A 36 27.60 -32.02 25.41
C SER A 36 26.95 -30.66 25.07
N GLY A 37 27.42 -29.96 24.04
CA GLY A 37 26.87 -28.70 23.55
C GLY A 37 26.48 -28.73 22.06
N LEU A 38 25.69 -27.74 21.64
CA LEU A 38 25.35 -27.53 20.22
C LEU A 38 26.26 -26.46 19.62
N VAL A 39 27.08 -26.86 18.65
CA VAL A 39 28.04 -26.01 17.94
C VAL A 39 27.56 -25.81 16.50
N ARG A 40 27.58 -24.57 16.01
CA ARG A 40 27.10 -24.28 14.65
C ARG A 40 28.15 -24.69 13.60
N ARG A 41 27.74 -25.39 12.54
CA ARG A 41 28.63 -25.72 11.40
C ARG A 41 29.10 -24.45 10.71
N ALA A 42 30.36 -24.44 10.29
CA ALA A 42 30.91 -23.35 9.48
C ALA A 42 30.18 -23.21 8.13
N THR A 43 29.65 -24.31 7.59
CA THR A 43 28.90 -24.39 6.33
C THR A 43 27.40 -24.13 6.49
N ALA A 44 26.90 -23.89 7.72
CA ALA A 44 25.47 -23.65 7.93
C ALA A 44 25.03 -22.31 7.31
N PRO A 45 23.87 -22.26 6.62
CA PRO A 45 23.32 -21.02 6.06
C PRO A 45 23.25 -19.94 7.14
N PRO A 46 23.63 -18.68 6.88
CA PRO A 46 23.68 -17.61 7.87
C PRO A 46 22.42 -17.64 8.74
N LEU A 47 22.59 -17.50 10.06
CA LEU A 47 21.45 -17.47 10.97
C LEU A 47 20.45 -16.45 10.43
N PRO A 48 19.16 -16.81 10.28
CA PRO A 48 18.18 -15.83 9.87
C PRO A 48 18.30 -14.65 10.83
N SER A 49 18.65 -13.49 10.29
CA SER A 49 18.77 -12.25 11.04
C SER A 49 17.51 -12.09 11.87
N VAL A 50 17.68 -11.93 13.20
CA VAL A 50 16.65 -11.57 14.19
C VAL A 50 15.25 -11.99 13.77
N ARG A 51 14.80 -13.19 14.18
CA ARG A 51 13.43 -13.73 13.95
C ARG A 51 12.44 -12.61 13.62
N GLU A 52 12.11 -12.49 12.33
CA GLU A 52 11.19 -11.45 11.85
C GLU A 52 9.97 -11.48 12.75
N SER A 53 9.72 -10.38 13.45
CA SER A 53 8.66 -10.30 14.43
C SER A 53 7.69 -9.25 13.92
N TYR A 54 6.43 -9.63 13.81
CA TYR A 54 5.39 -8.76 13.30
C TYR A 54 4.51 -8.29 14.46
N LEU A 55 4.13 -7.02 14.45
CA LEU A 55 3.17 -6.48 15.42
C LEU A 55 1.76 -6.92 15.02
N ASN A 56 1.09 -7.69 15.87
CA ASN A 56 -0.33 -7.99 15.70
C ASN A 56 -1.16 -6.75 16.07
N VAL A 57 -1.85 -6.19 15.08
CA VAL A 57 -2.57 -4.92 15.23
C VAL A 57 -3.76 -5.01 16.21
N ASP A 58 -4.47 -6.14 16.26
CA ASP A 58 -5.59 -6.35 17.18
C ASP A 58 -5.16 -6.43 18.64
N THR A 59 -3.99 -7.01 18.91
CA THR A 59 -3.56 -7.33 20.28
C THR A 59 -2.42 -6.46 20.78
N GLY A 60 -1.75 -5.72 19.89
CA GLY A 60 -0.56 -4.93 20.20
C GLY A 60 0.68 -5.78 20.54
N ARG A 61 0.63 -7.10 20.31
CA ARG A 61 1.71 -8.03 20.69
C ARG A 61 2.59 -8.40 19.50
N MET A 62 3.88 -8.58 19.75
CA MET A 62 4.81 -9.11 18.76
C MET A 62 4.59 -10.61 18.54
N VAL A 63 4.51 -11.02 17.28
CA VAL A 63 4.39 -12.39 16.84
C VAL A 63 5.64 -12.76 16.05
N GLN A 64 6.37 -13.76 16.54
CA GLN A 64 7.58 -14.23 15.85
C GLN A 64 7.23 -15.08 14.63
N PHE A 65 7.94 -14.83 13.53
CA PHE A 65 7.92 -15.64 12.32
C PHE A 65 8.16 -17.13 12.62
N GLY A 66 7.49 -17.99 11.87
CA GLY A 66 7.61 -19.45 12.00
C GLY A 66 6.98 -20.05 13.25
N THR A 67 6.34 -19.25 14.11
CA THR A 67 5.59 -19.79 15.26
C THR A 67 4.23 -20.34 14.84
N ARG A 68 3.66 -21.22 15.68
CA ARG A 68 2.28 -21.71 15.51
C ARG A 68 1.29 -20.56 15.40
N THR A 69 1.48 -19.49 16.18
CA THR A 69 0.62 -18.30 16.15
C THR A 69 0.75 -17.57 14.81
N TYR A 70 1.97 -17.37 14.31
CA TYR A 70 2.21 -16.78 13.00
C TYR A 70 1.47 -17.55 11.89
N TYR A 71 1.66 -18.88 11.80
CA TYR A 71 1.00 -19.69 10.78
C TYR A 71 -0.52 -19.72 10.94
N TYR A 72 -1.03 -19.73 12.18
CA TYR A 72 -2.47 -19.63 12.41
C TYR A 72 -3.03 -18.31 11.86
N LEU A 73 -2.37 -17.19 12.15
CA LEU A 73 -2.85 -15.87 11.74
C LEU A 73 -2.84 -15.72 10.21
N ILE A 74 -1.74 -16.04 9.55
CA ILE A 74 -1.61 -15.88 8.09
C ILE A 74 -2.44 -16.92 7.33
N GLN A 75 -2.34 -18.21 7.67
CA GLN A 75 -2.89 -19.28 6.83
C GLN A 75 -4.34 -19.63 7.18
N ARG A 76 -4.74 -19.49 8.45
CA ARG A 76 -6.08 -19.90 8.89
C ARG A 76 -7.00 -18.73 9.18
N ALA A 77 -6.49 -17.66 9.78
CA ALA A 77 -7.29 -16.48 10.13
C ALA A 77 -7.26 -15.39 9.05
N GLY A 78 -6.46 -15.57 7.98
CA GLY A 78 -6.42 -14.66 6.82
C GLY A 78 -5.82 -13.29 7.13
N TYR A 79 -4.97 -13.18 8.14
CA TYR A 79 -4.26 -11.93 8.41
C TYR A 79 -3.28 -11.64 7.28
N GLU A 80 -3.11 -10.36 6.97
CA GLU A 80 -2.17 -9.89 5.97
C GLU A 80 -0.96 -9.22 6.63
N ILE A 81 0.19 -9.31 5.97
CA ILE A 81 1.41 -8.60 6.39
C ILE A 81 1.44 -7.29 5.61
N ILE A 82 1.48 -6.17 6.32
CA ILE A 82 1.49 -4.82 5.74
C ILE A 82 2.75 -4.09 6.21
N GLU A 83 3.37 -3.36 5.29
CA GLU A 83 4.64 -2.63 5.50
C GLU A 83 5.74 -3.54 6.06
N ASP A 84 5.71 -4.85 5.79
CA ASP A 84 6.66 -5.87 6.30
C ASP A 84 6.76 -6.02 7.83
N TYR A 85 5.96 -5.29 8.60
CA TYR A 85 6.04 -5.26 10.07
C TYR A 85 4.71 -5.51 10.79
N TYR A 86 3.57 -5.38 10.12
CA TYR A 86 2.26 -5.42 10.77
C TYR A 86 1.43 -6.62 10.33
N LEU A 87 0.97 -7.41 11.30
CA LEU A 87 -0.07 -8.43 11.10
C LEU A 87 -1.43 -7.79 11.27
N VAL A 88 -2.11 -7.59 10.15
CA VAL A 88 -3.39 -6.88 10.07
C VAL A 88 -4.51 -7.88 9.81
N PRO A 89 -5.61 -7.87 10.60
CA PRO A 89 -6.76 -8.73 10.35
C PRO A 89 -7.40 -8.39 9.00
N PRO A 90 -8.01 -9.36 8.30
CA PRO A 90 -8.55 -9.14 6.95
C PRO A 90 -9.55 -7.98 6.87
N ARG A 91 -10.36 -7.76 7.92
CA ARG A 91 -11.33 -6.64 7.99
C ARG A 91 -10.68 -5.24 7.88
N TYR A 92 -9.41 -5.10 8.25
CA TYR A 92 -8.70 -3.82 8.21
C TYR A 92 -7.63 -3.77 7.11
N ALA A 93 -7.41 -4.86 6.36
CA ALA A 93 -6.31 -4.97 5.41
C ALA A 93 -6.36 -3.86 4.34
N GLU A 94 -7.50 -3.69 3.66
CA GLU A 94 -7.67 -2.65 2.63
C GLU A 94 -7.47 -1.23 3.17
N ILE A 95 -7.90 -0.98 4.41
CA ILE A 95 -7.79 0.33 5.05
C ILE A 95 -6.34 0.61 5.45
N ALA A 96 -5.68 -0.40 6.02
CA ALA A 96 -4.29 -0.30 6.39
C ALA A 96 -3.37 -0.15 5.17
N GLN A 97 -3.70 -0.80 4.03
CA GLN A 97 -2.98 -0.63 2.77
C GLN A 97 -3.20 0.77 2.16
N SER A 98 -4.45 1.27 2.18
CA SER A 98 -4.76 2.60 1.63
C SER A 98 -4.32 3.75 2.54
N ASN A 99 -4.20 3.49 3.84
CA ASN A 99 -3.74 4.47 4.81
C ASN A 99 -2.79 3.84 5.86
N PRO A 100 -1.53 3.55 5.47
CA PRO A 100 -0.54 2.95 6.37
C PRO A 100 -0.20 3.85 7.57
N SER A 101 -0.46 5.17 7.47
CA SER A 101 -0.19 6.12 8.55
C SER A 101 -0.87 5.73 9.88
N LEU A 102 -2.02 5.06 9.78
CA LEU A 102 -2.76 4.57 10.94
C LEU A 102 -1.98 3.52 11.74
N LEU A 103 -1.13 2.72 11.09
CA LEU A 103 -0.36 1.65 11.74
C LEU A 103 0.74 2.18 12.66
N TYR A 104 1.22 3.40 12.44
CA TYR A 104 2.28 4.02 13.24
C TYR A 104 1.79 4.63 14.55
N ILE A 105 0.47 4.73 14.77
CA ILE A 105 -0.09 5.17 16.05
C ILE A 105 0.40 4.21 17.13
N GLN A 106 1.12 4.70 18.15
CA GLN A 106 1.78 3.82 19.12
C GLN A 106 0.79 3.09 20.03
N ASP A 107 -0.25 3.80 20.47
CA ASP A 107 -1.28 3.23 21.32
C ASP A 107 -2.19 2.28 20.53
N THR A 108 -2.36 1.06 21.05
CA THR A 108 -3.08 0.00 20.33
C THR A 108 -4.59 0.24 20.32
N GLU A 109 -5.17 0.72 21.42
CA GLU A 109 -6.61 0.98 21.48
C GLU A 109 -6.99 2.15 20.58
N VAL A 110 -6.19 3.22 20.62
CA VAL A 110 -6.38 4.38 19.73
C VAL A 110 -6.22 3.95 18.28
N ARG A 111 -5.16 3.19 17.94
CA ARG A 111 -4.95 2.66 16.58
C ARG A 111 -6.18 1.91 16.07
N LEU A 112 -6.72 0.99 16.88
CA LEU A 112 -7.91 0.22 16.52
C LEU A 112 -9.15 1.11 16.38
N GLY A 113 -9.33 2.11 17.24
CA GLY A 113 -10.43 3.08 17.11
C GLY A 113 -10.39 3.84 15.77
N TYR A 114 -9.21 4.26 15.32
CA TYR A 114 -9.06 4.91 14.02
C TYR A 114 -9.30 3.96 12.84
N LEU A 115 -8.77 2.73 12.90
CA LEU A 115 -9.01 1.70 11.87
C LEU A 115 -10.50 1.37 11.76
N GLU A 116 -11.18 1.21 12.89
CA GLU A 116 -12.62 0.95 12.96
C GLU A 116 -13.43 2.12 12.39
N THR A 117 -13.05 3.35 12.73
CA THR A 117 -13.72 4.55 12.18
C THR A 117 -13.55 4.63 10.67
N ALA A 118 -12.34 4.42 10.16
CA ALA A 118 -12.06 4.40 8.72
C ALA A 118 -12.81 3.25 8.01
N PHE A 119 -12.93 2.10 8.65
CA PHE A 119 -13.72 0.97 8.17
C PHE A 119 -15.19 1.34 8.02
N ASN A 120 -15.77 1.92 9.06
CA ASN A 120 -17.17 2.32 9.06
C ASN A 120 -17.47 3.41 8.02
N ILE A 121 -16.57 4.38 7.84
CA ILE A 121 -16.72 5.40 6.78
C ILE A 121 -16.69 4.77 5.40
N THR A 122 -15.73 3.88 5.14
CA THR A 122 -15.58 3.21 3.84
C THR A 122 -16.79 2.31 3.54
N ALA A 123 -17.21 1.51 4.53
CA ALA A 123 -18.39 0.66 4.42
C ALA A 123 -19.67 1.48 4.21
N HIS A 124 -19.80 2.63 4.89
CA HIS A 124 -20.94 3.53 4.72
C HIS A 124 -20.98 4.11 3.31
N ARG A 125 -19.86 4.60 2.78
CA ARG A 125 -19.77 5.10 1.40
C ARG A 125 -20.12 4.02 0.38
N ALA A 126 -19.51 2.84 0.49
CA ALA A 126 -19.80 1.72 -0.41
C ALA A 126 -21.27 1.26 -0.34
N ARG A 127 -21.92 1.38 0.82
CA ARG A 127 -23.35 1.11 0.96
C ARG A 127 -24.19 2.20 0.29
N TRP A 128 -23.85 3.47 0.52
CA TRP A 128 -24.54 4.60 -0.11
C TRP A 128 -24.47 4.56 -1.63
N GLU A 129 -23.30 4.26 -2.18
CA GLU A 129 -23.09 4.13 -3.63
C GLU A 129 -23.94 3.00 -4.23
N ARG A 130 -24.05 1.86 -3.54
CA ARG A 130 -24.91 0.74 -3.98
C ARG A 130 -26.39 1.10 -3.96
N LEU A 131 -26.83 1.84 -2.94
CA LEU A 131 -28.23 2.22 -2.79
C LEU A 131 -28.65 3.39 -3.69
N ASN A 132 -27.71 4.21 -4.17
CA ASN A 132 -28.00 5.41 -4.94
C ASN A 132 -27.16 5.50 -6.23
N PRO A 133 -27.41 4.65 -7.24
CA PRO A 133 -26.66 4.66 -8.49
C PRO A 133 -26.78 5.99 -9.25
N SER A 134 -27.96 6.64 -9.17
CA SER A 134 -28.21 7.94 -9.81
C SER A 134 -27.37 9.06 -9.20
N TYR A 135 -27.04 8.99 -7.90
CA TYR A 135 -26.16 9.95 -7.25
C TYR A 135 -24.74 9.88 -7.82
N ARG A 136 -24.23 8.66 -8.07
CA ARG A 136 -22.92 8.47 -8.71
C ARG A 136 -22.88 9.14 -10.08
N GLN A 137 -23.93 8.93 -10.87
CA GLN A 137 -24.05 9.55 -12.19
C GLN A 137 -24.09 11.08 -12.08
N GLY A 138 -24.89 11.64 -11.17
CA GLY A 138 -24.95 13.09 -10.94
C GLY A 138 -23.62 13.70 -10.46
N VAL A 139 -22.86 13.00 -9.61
CA VAL A 139 -21.52 13.45 -9.19
C VAL A 139 -20.54 13.47 -10.36
N GLU A 140 -20.58 12.46 -11.22
CA GLU A 140 -19.69 12.36 -12.38
C GLU A 140 -20.06 13.41 -13.44
N GLU A 141 -21.35 13.65 -13.68
CA GLU A 141 -21.86 14.73 -14.53
C GLU A 141 -21.43 16.10 -13.98
N ALA A 142 -21.54 16.35 -12.67
CA ALA A 142 -21.06 17.58 -12.05
C ALA A 142 -19.54 17.77 -12.20
N ARG A 143 -18.76 16.70 -12.08
CA ARG A 143 -17.30 16.74 -12.32
C ARG A 143 -16.98 17.06 -13.78
N GLN A 144 -17.69 16.45 -14.72
CA GLN A 144 -17.52 16.72 -16.15
C GLN A 144 -17.87 18.16 -16.47
N PHE A 145 -19.01 18.66 -15.98
CA PHE A 145 -19.42 20.05 -16.11
C PHE A 145 -18.34 21.01 -15.59
N THR A 146 -17.82 20.76 -14.38
CA THR A 146 -16.78 21.61 -13.78
C THR A 146 -15.49 21.60 -14.61
N ARG A 147 -15.07 20.44 -15.13
CA ARG A 147 -13.91 20.31 -16.01
C ARG A 147 -14.13 21.05 -17.33
N GLN A 148 -15.32 20.93 -17.92
CA GLN A 148 -15.68 21.60 -19.16
C GLN A 148 -15.66 23.12 -18.99
N ARG A 149 -16.30 23.65 -17.93
CA ARG A 149 -16.30 25.08 -17.62
C ARG A 149 -14.89 25.64 -17.43
N ARG A 150 -13.98 24.88 -16.81
CA ARG A 150 -12.56 25.28 -16.70
C ARG A 150 -11.88 25.38 -18.05
N ARG A 151 -12.11 24.42 -18.96
CA ARG A 151 -11.55 24.43 -20.31
C ARG A 151 -12.12 25.56 -21.17
N GLU A 152 -13.41 25.86 -21.03
CA GLU A 152 -14.06 27.00 -21.67
C GLU A 152 -13.46 28.30 -21.17
N ALA A 153 -13.38 28.50 -19.86
CA ALA A 153 -12.77 29.70 -19.27
C ALA A 153 -11.31 29.89 -19.69
N GLN A 154 -10.51 28.80 -19.77
CA GLN A 154 -9.15 28.86 -20.30
C GLN A 154 -9.11 29.28 -21.77
N ARG A 155 -10.02 28.76 -22.60
CA ARG A 155 -10.11 29.13 -24.02
C ARG A 155 -10.58 30.56 -24.20
N GLU A 156 -11.55 31.02 -23.42
CA GLU A 156 -12.01 32.42 -23.41
C GLU A 156 -10.88 33.37 -23.02
N GLU A 157 -10.14 33.06 -21.95
CA GLU A 157 -8.98 33.85 -21.52
C GLU A 157 -7.87 33.87 -22.58
N GLN A 158 -7.57 32.71 -23.20
CA GLN A 158 -6.59 32.64 -24.29
C GLN A 158 -7.04 33.47 -25.49
N SER A 159 -8.31 33.37 -25.89
CA SER A 159 -8.89 34.17 -26.98
C SER A 159 -8.84 35.66 -26.69
N ARG A 160 -9.11 36.05 -25.44
CA ARG A 160 -9.04 37.44 -25.01
C ARG A 160 -7.62 37.99 -25.11
N ARG A 161 -6.61 37.23 -24.66
CA ARG A 161 -5.20 37.63 -24.77
C ARG A 161 -4.74 37.78 -26.23
N LEU A 162 -5.18 36.87 -27.10
CA LEU A 162 -4.88 36.96 -28.53
C LEU A 162 -5.50 38.24 -29.14
N ALA A 163 -6.75 38.55 -28.79
CA ALA A 163 -7.40 39.79 -29.23
C ALA A 163 -6.73 41.06 -28.67
N GLU A 164 -6.30 41.06 -27.41
CA GLU A 164 -5.53 42.17 -26.81
C GLU A 164 -4.19 42.40 -27.53
N LEU A 165 -3.58 41.35 -28.08
CA LEU A 165 -2.36 41.41 -28.89
C LEU A 165 -2.62 41.63 -30.39
N ASN A 166 -3.88 41.79 -30.80
CA ASN A 166 -4.31 41.93 -32.18
C ASN A 166 -3.90 40.74 -33.08
N ILE A 167 -3.96 39.52 -32.52
CA ILE A 167 -3.60 38.26 -33.18
C ILE A 167 -4.86 37.40 -33.37
N ALA A 168 -5.09 36.91 -34.58
CA ALA A 168 -6.05 35.85 -34.90
C ALA A 168 -5.29 34.56 -35.29
N LEU A 169 -5.92 33.39 -35.16
CA LEU A 169 -5.32 32.13 -35.64
C LEU A 169 -6.01 31.69 -36.94
N CYS A 170 -5.21 31.30 -37.94
CA CYS A 170 -5.73 30.69 -39.16
C CYS A 170 -6.55 29.43 -38.83
N ARG A 171 -7.72 29.28 -39.46
CA ARG A 171 -8.63 28.16 -39.19
C ARG A 171 -8.07 26.80 -39.56
N GLU A 172 -7.18 26.73 -40.55
CA GLU A 172 -6.60 25.46 -41.05
C GLU A 172 -5.28 25.12 -40.37
N CYS A 173 -4.30 26.03 -40.41
CA CYS A 173 -2.95 25.75 -39.92
C CYS A 173 -2.68 26.27 -38.50
N GLN A 174 -3.65 26.94 -37.87
CA GLN A 174 -3.50 27.57 -36.54
C GLN A 174 -2.35 28.59 -36.44
N MET A 175 -1.82 29.07 -37.56
CA MET A 175 -0.78 30.09 -37.57
C MET A 175 -1.32 31.42 -37.04
N PRO A 176 -0.56 32.13 -36.18
CA PRO A 176 -0.92 33.47 -35.73
C PRO A 176 -0.78 34.46 -36.87
N VAL A 177 -1.82 35.25 -37.09
CA VAL A 177 -1.94 36.26 -38.14
C VAL A 177 -2.47 37.54 -37.50
N ASN A 178 -2.16 38.70 -38.08
CA ASN A 178 -2.70 39.96 -37.59
C ASN A 178 -4.23 39.96 -37.76
N LEU A 179 -4.95 40.26 -36.68
CA LEU A 179 -6.41 40.19 -36.63
C LEU A 179 -7.07 41.15 -37.65
N ASN A 180 -6.41 42.24 -38.00
CA ASN A 180 -6.87 43.21 -39.00
C ASN A 180 -6.56 42.80 -40.45
N GLU A 181 -5.63 41.87 -40.65
CA GLU A 181 -5.21 41.39 -41.97
C GLU A 181 -5.83 40.03 -42.30
N LEU A 182 -6.54 39.41 -41.34
CA LEU A 182 -7.22 38.16 -41.57
C LEU A 182 -8.48 38.40 -42.41
N PRO A 183 -8.59 37.80 -43.61
CA PRO A 183 -9.81 37.90 -44.42
C PRO A 183 -11.00 37.22 -43.74
N GLU A 184 -12.23 37.57 -44.12
CA GLU A 184 -13.46 36.97 -43.56
C GLU A 184 -13.53 35.44 -43.71
N SER A 185 -12.76 34.87 -44.66
CA SER A 185 -12.60 33.43 -44.81
C SER A 185 -11.91 32.75 -43.63
N GLY A 186 -11.20 33.51 -42.78
CA GLY A 186 -10.51 33.01 -41.59
C GLY A 186 -9.25 32.20 -41.91
N LEU A 187 -8.74 32.28 -43.15
CA LEU A 187 -7.54 31.59 -43.62
C LEU A 187 -6.39 32.57 -43.75
N CYS A 188 -5.16 32.12 -43.46
CA CYS A 188 -3.97 32.90 -43.76
C CYS A 188 -3.73 32.93 -45.28
N GLU A 189 -2.81 33.81 -45.71
CA GLU A 189 -2.48 33.94 -47.14
C GLU A 189 -2.01 32.64 -47.79
N ASP A 190 -1.36 31.75 -47.02
CA ASP A 190 -0.85 30.48 -47.52
C ASP A 190 -2.00 29.48 -47.72
N CYS A 191 -2.90 29.36 -46.74
CA CYS A 191 -4.05 28.45 -46.79
C CYS A 191 -5.17 28.92 -47.73
N SER A 192 -5.24 30.21 -48.05
CA SER A 192 -6.25 30.73 -48.98
C SER A 192 -5.89 30.53 -50.47
N LYS A 193 -4.66 30.08 -50.75
CA LYS A 193 -4.16 29.86 -52.12
C LYS A 193 -4.12 28.38 -52.52
N GLU A 194 -4.38 27.46 -51.58
CA GLU A 194 -4.58 26.02 -51.82
C GLU A 194 -6.04 25.73 -52.18
#